data_AF-A0A2D5KA16-F1
#
_entry.id   AF-A0A2D5KA16-F1
#
_cell.length_a   1.000
_cell.length_b   1.000
_cell.length_c   1.000
_cell.angle_alpha   90.00
_cell.angle_beta   90.00
_cell.angle_gamma   90.00
#
_symmetry.space_group_name_H-M   'P 1'
#
loop_
_entity.id
_entity.type
_entity.pdbx_description
1 polymer ?
#
loop_
_entity_poly.entity_id
_entity_poly.type
_entity_poly.pdbx_seq_one_letter_code
_entity_poly.pdbx_strand_id
1 'polypeptide(L)' 'MEINITYNHIMKLIKQLPKSELLKLQKNLQTKVASKEASQSLRDLLLEAPNWSNEDLEKYKDSREFFNNSRIA' A
#
# COMPACT_ATOMS: atom_id res chain seq x y z
N MET A 1 25.32 14.68 -23.53
CA MET A 1 25.18 15.97 -22.82
C MET A 1 24.37 15.69 -21.57
N GLU A 2 25.04 15.38 -20.45
CA GLU A 2 24.36 15.09 -19.18
C GLU A 2 23.88 16.40 -18.59
N ILE A 3 22.56 16.57 -18.50
CA ILE A 3 21.97 17.78 -17.96
C ILE A 3 22.15 17.71 -16.44
N ASN A 4 23.21 18.36 -15.93
CA ASN A 4 23.39 18.61 -14.52
C ASN A 4 22.39 19.68 -14.09
N ILE A 5 21.12 19.29 -13.95
CA ILE A 5 20.04 20.16 -13.52
C ILE A 5 20.27 20.45 -12.04
N THR A 6 20.90 21.58 -11.77
CA THR A 6 21.05 22.12 -10.42
C THR A 6 19.69 22.19 -9.74
N TYR A 7 19.56 21.63 -8.54
CA TYR A 7 18.35 21.61 -7.70
C TYR A 7 17.54 22.92 -7.74
N ASN A 8 18.26 24.06 -7.79
CA ASN A 8 17.68 25.40 -7.88
C ASN A 8 16.85 25.64 -9.16
N HIS A 9 17.23 25.07 -10.30
CA HIS A 9 16.44 25.14 -11.53
C HIS A 9 15.14 24.36 -11.42
N ILE A 10 15.17 23.16 -10.84
CA ILE A 10 13.95 22.36 -10.60
C ILE A 10 13.02 23.12 -9.65
N MET A 11 13.56 23.68 -8.57
CA MET A 11 12.77 24.45 -7.61
C MET A 11 12.12 25.70 -8.24
N LYS A 12 12.83 26.40 -9.14
CA LYS A 12 12.26 27.53 -9.89
C LYS A 12 11.09 27.11 -10.77
N LEU A 13 11.23 25.99 -11.48
CA LEU A 13 10.17 25.45 -12.34
C LEU A 13 8.95 25.03 -11.52
N ILE A 14 9.15 24.34 -10.39
CA ILE A 14 8.04 23.94 -9.51
C ILE A 14 7.29 25.17 -8.99
N LYS A 15 8.00 26.22 -8.56
CA LYS A 15 7.37 27.46 -8.05
C LYS A 15 6.57 28.23 -9.12
N GLN A 16 6.84 27.99 -10.40
CA GLN A 16 6.11 28.61 -11.51
C GLN A 16 4.85 27.84 -11.91
N LEU A 17 4.62 26.65 -11.33
CA LEU A 17 3.44 25.86 -11.65
C LEU A 17 2.16 26.50 -11.07
N PRO A 18 1.03 26.42 -11.80
CA PRO A 18 -0.25 26.81 -11.25
C PRO A 18 -0.64 25.88 -10.08
N LYS A 19 -1.46 26.39 -9.15
CA LYS A 19 -1.82 25.70 -7.91
C LYS A 19 -2.40 24.29 -8.15
N SER A 20 -3.16 24.10 -9.22
CA SER A 20 -3.71 22.79 -9.61
C SER A 20 -2.64 21.76 -9.96
N GLU A 21 -1.58 22.17 -10.67
CA GLU A 21 -0.46 21.31 -11.06
C GLU A 21 0.48 21.04 -9.89
N LEU A 22 0.65 21.99 -8.96
CA LEU A 22 1.36 21.78 -7.71
C LEU A 22 0.71 20.68 -6.86
N LEU A 23 -0.61 20.69 -6.74
CA LEU A 23 -1.35 19.67 -5.98
C LEU A 23 -1.21 18.27 -6.61
N LYS A 24 -1.26 18.18 -7.95
CA LYS A 24 -1.01 16.92 -8.67
C LYS A 24 0.41 16.42 -8.44
N LEU A 25 1.40 17.32 -8.53
CA LEU A 25 2.81 16.98 -8.29
C LEU A 25 3.01 16.47 -6.86
N GLN A 26 2.46 17.17 -5.87
CA GLN A 26 2.53 16.77 -4.46
C GLN A 26 1.92 15.38 -4.26
N LYS A 27 0.72 15.11 -4.80
CA LYS A 27 0.06 13.80 -4.71
C LYS A 27 0.94 12.70 -5.33
N ASN A 28 1.48 12.94 -6.52
CA ASN A 28 2.33 11.98 -7.22
C ASN A 28 3.63 11.68 -6.46
N LEU A 29 4.25 12.69 -5.85
CA LEU A 29 5.44 12.52 -5.02
C LEU A 29 5.13 11.74 -3.74
N GLN A 30 4.02 12.04 -3.06
CA GLN A 30 3.57 11.31 -1.89
C GLN A 30 3.31 9.83 -2.21
N THR A 31 2.64 9.52 -3.33
CA THR A 31 2.43 8.14 -3.78
C THR A 31 3.75 7.43 -4.06
N LYS A 32 4.71 8.09 -4.71
CA LYS A 32 6.03 7.51 -4.99
C LYS A 32 6.86 7.26 -3.73
N VAL A 33 6.79 8.15 -2.74
CA VAL A 33 7.45 7.97 -1.44
C VAL A 33 6.81 6.82 -0.67
N ALA A 34 5.47 6.79 -0.59
CA ALA A 34 4.74 5.69 0.04
C ALA A 34 5.02 4.33 -0.62
N SER A 35 5.13 4.28 -1.96
CA SER A 35 5.50 3.05 -2.67
C SER A 35 6.96 2.62 -2.44
N LYS A 36 7.83 3.55 -2.04
CA LYS A 36 9.25 3.26 -1.76
C LYS A 36 9.47 2.80 -0.32
N GLU A 37 8.58 3.18 0.60
CA GLU A 37 8.50 2.69 1.97
C GLU A 37 7.82 1.31 2.08
N ALA A 38 7.12 0.85 1.03
CA ALA A 38 6.62 -0.53 0.91
C ALA A 38 7.74 -1.54 0.57
N SER A 39 8.90 -1.43 1.24
CA SER A 39 10.01 -2.37 1.12
C SER A 39 9.89 -3.55 2.09
N GLN A 40 8.68 -3.88 2.55
CA GLN A 40 8.40 -5.22 3.02
C GLN A 40 7.94 -6.00 1.80
N SER A 41 8.76 -6.94 1.33
CA SER A 41 8.43 -7.66 0.12
C SER A 41 7.12 -8.42 0.35
N LEU A 42 6.29 -8.57 -0.69
CA LEU A 42 5.07 -9.37 -0.60
C LEU A 42 5.36 -10.76 0.01
N ARG A 43 6.56 -11.30 -0.22
CA ARG A 43 7.05 -12.52 0.39
C ARG A 43 7.14 -12.42 1.92
N ASP A 44 7.69 -11.34 2.46
CA ASP A 44 7.82 -11.15 3.91
C ASP A 44 6.44 -11.00 4.56
N LEU A 45 5.52 -10.27 3.92
CA LEU A 45 4.13 -10.17 4.35
C LEU A 45 3.41 -11.53 4.35
N LEU A 46 3.66 -12.37 3.34
CA LEU A 46 3.05 -13.71 3.26
C LEU A 46 3.67 -14.70 4.26
N LEU A 47 4.94 -14.51 4.62
CA LEU A 47 5.63 -15.35 5.63
C LEU A 47 5.26 -14.95 7.07
N GLU A 48 4.96 -13.67 7.30
CA GLU A 48 4.50 -13.15 8.60
C GLU A 48 2.99 -13.29 8.80
N ALA A 49 2.24 -13.63 7.74
CA ALA A 49 0.81 -13.84 7.85
C ALA A 49 0.52 -14.99 8.84
N PRO A 50 -0.44 -14.82 9.77
CA PRO A 50 -0.79 -15.89 10.70
C PRO A 50 -1.26 -17.11 9.92
N ASN A 51 -0.61 -18.25 10.13
CA ASN A 51 -1.07 -19.52 9.62
C ASN A 51 -2.06 -20.13 10.62
N TRP A 52 -3.10 -20.79 10.10
CA TRP A 52 -3.97 -21.59 10.94
C TRP A 52 -3.34 -22.96 11.15
N SER A 53 -3.31 -23.41 12.40
CA SER A 53 -3.08 -24.82 12.67
C SER A 53 -4.26 -25.63 12.11
N ASN A 54 -4.07 -26.95 11.96
CA ASN A 54 -5.16 -27.82 11.55
C ASN A 54 -6.34 -27.75 12.55
N GLU A 55 -6.05 -27.59 13.84
CA GLU A 55 -7.08 -27.42 14.87
C GLU A 55 -7.86 -26.10 14.73
N ASP A 56 -7.17 -25.00 14.40
CA ASP A 56 -7.81 -23.70 14.18
C ASP A 56 -8.70 -23.73 12.94
N LEU A 57 -8.25 -24.44 11.89
CA LEU A 57 -9.03 -24.61 10.66
C LEU A 57 -10.31 -25.43 10.91
N GLU A 58 -10.24 -26.53 11.67
CA GLU A 58 -11.43 -27.31 12.01
C GLU A 58 -12.40 -26.52 12.89
N LYS A 59 -11.91 -25.81 13.92
CA LYS A 59 -12.77 -24.92 14.73
C LYS A 59 -13.45 -23.84 13.90
N TYR A 60 -12.73 -23.28 12.92
CA TYR A 60 -13.31 -22.30 12.00
C TYR A 60 -14.43 -22.91 11.15
N LYS A 61 -14.22 -24.11 10.60
CA LYS A 61 -15.24 -24.82 9.81
C LYS A 61 -16.49 -25.11 10.65
N ASP A 62 -16.32 -25.64 11.86
CA ASP A 62 -17.42 -25.92 12.78
C ASP A 62 -18.21 -24.66 13.11
N SER A 63 -17.50 -23.56 13.39
CA SER A 63 -18.12 -22.26 13.67
C SER A 63 -18.87 -21.70 12.46
N ARG A 64 -18.36 -21.92 11.24
CA ARG A 64 -19.01 -21.51 9.99
C ARG A 64 -20.24 -22.33 9.69
N GLU A 65 -20.16 -23.63 9.87
CA GLU A 65 -21.31 -24.53 9.73
C GLU A 65 -22.41 -24.16 10.72
N PHE A 66 -22.05 -23.97 12.00
CA PHE A 66 -22.99 -23.51 13.03
C PHE A 66 -23.68 -22.20 12.63
N PHE A 67 -22.91 -21.19 12.21
CA PHE A 67 -23.46 -19.89 11.80
C PHE A 67 -24.35 -19.97 10.56
N ASN A 68 -24.00 -20.82 9.59
CA ASN A 68 -24.82 -21.01 8.40
C ASN A 68 -26.14 -21.71 8.75
N ASN A 69 -26.08 -22.73 9.60
CA ASN A 69 -27.26 -23.46 10.06
C ASN A 69 -28.15 -22.56 10.93
N SER A 70 -27.58 -21.70 11.76
CA SER A 70 -28.35 -20.72 12.56
C SER A 70 -29.00 -19.62 11.72
N ARG A 71 -28.61 -19.45 10.46
CA ARG A 71 -29.24 -18.47 9.54
C ARG A 71 -30.42 -19.06 8.77
N ILE A 72 -30.49 -20.38 8.67
CA ILE A 72 -31.54 -21.11 7.94
C ILE A 72 -32.63 -21.62 8.90
N ALA A 73 -32.32 -21.69 10.20
CA ALA A 73 -33.27 -22.02 11.28
C ALA A 73 -34.18 -20.84 11.67
#